data_AF-A0A5N9B4X6-F1
#
_entry.id   AF-A0A5N9B4X6-F1
#
_cell.length_a   1.000
_cell.length_b   1.000
_cell.length_c   1.000
_cell.angle_alpha   90.00
_cell.angle_beta   90.00
_cell.angle_gamma   90.00
#
_symmetry.space_group_name_H-M   'P 1'
#
loop_
_entity.id
_entity.type
_entity.pdbx_description
1 polymer ?
#
loop_
_entity_poly.entity_id
_entity_poly.type
_entity_poly.pdbx_seq_one_letter_code
_entity_poly.pdbx_strand_id
1 'polypeptide(L)' 'MKSRTGIELFLSTLREYNIDHIFGNPGTSESAITNALALPEHKDFKYFLAVQEGVAMGMADGWARSTGKTA' A
#
# COMPACT_ATOMS: atom_id res chain seq x y z
N MET A 1 -2.33 19.51 19.61
CA MET A 1 -2.55 18.71 18.38
C MET A 1 -1.59 17.51 18.46
N LYS A 2 -2.08 16.27 18.33
CA LYS A 2 -1.18 15.10 18.33
C LYS A 2 -0.35 15.16 17.04
N SER A 3 0.97 15.02 17.15
CA SER A 3 1.85 14.91 15.97
C SER A 3 1.54 13.59 15.26
N ARG A 4 1.33 13.63 13.94
CA ARG A 4 1.19 12.43 13.10
C ARG A 4 2.56 12.08 12.51
N THR A 5 2.90 10.80 12.53
CA THR A 5 4.06 10.24 11.85
C THR A 5 3.86 10.27 10.33
N GLY A 6 4.96 10.18 9.57
CA GLY A 6 4.89 10.13 8.11
C GLY A 6 4.07 8.95 7.57
N ILE A 7 4.13 7.80 8.24
CA ILE A 7 3.36 6.62 7.83
C ILE A 7 1.86 6.78 8.08
N GLU A 8 1.46 7.40 9.20
CA GLU A 8 0.05 7.71 9.46
C GLU A 8 -0.50 8.69 8.41
N LEU A 9 0.30 9.69 8.02
CA LEU A 9 -0.06 10.59 6.93
C LEU A 9 -0.24 9.85 5.62
N PHE A 10 0.74 9.03 5.22
CA PHE A 10 0.72 8.25 3.99
C PHE A 10 -0.54 7.36 3.90
N LEU A 11 -0.81 6.55 4.92
CA LEU A 11 -1.98 5.66 4.92
C LEU A 11 -3.30 6.45 5.01
N SER A 12 -3.33 7.61 5.68
CA SER A 12 -4.53 8.46 5.68
C SER A 12 -4.84 9.03 4.30
N THR A 13 -3.81 9.40 3.53
CA THR A 13 -3.97 9.87 2.16
C THR A 13 -4.50 8.76 1.26
N LEU A 14 -3.94 7.55 1.33
CA LEU A 14 -4.45 6.44 0.52
C LEU A 14 -5.94 6.17 0.77
N ARG A 15 -6.38 6.21 2.04
CA ARG A 15 -7.79 6.09 2.39
C ARG A 15 -8.65 7.21 1.80
N GLU A 16 -8.19 8.45 1.86
CA GLU A 16 -8.90 9.60 1.29
C GLU A 16 -9.15 9.44 -0.21
N TYR A 17 -8.19 8.84 -0.92
CA TYR A 17 -8.31 8.53 -2.35
C TYR A 17 -8.95 7.17 -2.65
N ASN A 18 -9.48 6.46 -1.64
CA ASN A 18 -10.06 5.12 -1.77
C ASN A 18 -9.11 4.08 -2.39
N ILE A 19 -7.81 4.19 -2.08
CA ILE A 19 -6.78 3.23 -2.48
C ILE A 19 -6.62 2.21 -1.35
N ASP A 20 -6.89 0.94 -1.64
CA ASP A 20 -6.89 -0.16 -0.66
C ASP A 20 -6.03 -1.37 -1.11
N HIS A 21 -5.51 -1.39 -2.34
CA HIS A 21 -4.62 -2.45 -2.84
C HIS A 21 -3.21 -1.88 -3.01
N ILE A 22 -2.21 -2.56 -2.42
CA ILE A 22 -0.80 -2.18 -2.51
C ILE A 22 -0.02 -3.38 -3.03
N PHE A 23 0.67 -3.23 -4.15
CA PHE A 23 1.53 -4.25 -4.74
C PHE A 23 2.98 -3.85 -4.51
N GLY A 24 3.81 -4.72 -3.92
CA GLY A 24 5.17 -4.32 -3.58
C GLY A 24 6.15 -5.46 -3.36
N ASN A 25 7.43 -5.14 -3.60
CA ASN A 25 8.59 -5.93 -3.20
C ASN A 25 9.27 -5.20 -2.03
N PRO A 26 8.96 -5.52 -0.77
CA PRO A 26 9.40 -4.74 0.37
C PRO A 26 10.87 -4.97 0.68
N GLY A 27 11.61 -3.89 0.93
CA GLY A 27 12.94 -3.90 1.51
C GLY A 27 12.98 -3.18 2.87
N THR A 28 14.19 -2.87 3.33
CA THR A 28 14.39 -2.11 4.57
C THR A 28 13.84 -0.69 4.48
N SER A 29 13.89 -0.08 3.29
CA SER A 29 13.34 1.25 3.01
C SER A 29 11.82 1.31 3.17
N GLU A 30 11.11 0.26 2.77
CA GLU A 30 9.64 0.17 2.83
C GLU A 30 9.14 -0.45 4.14
N SER A 31 10.02 -0.80 5.07
CA SER A 31 9.64 -1.50 6.32
C SER A 31 8.66 -0.71 7.18
N ALA A 32 8.68 0.63 7.12
CA ALA A 32 7.69 1.45 7.79
C ALA A 32 6.25 1.17 7.28
N ILE A 33 6.10 0.91 5.98
CA ILE A 33 4.82 0.60 5.35
C ILE A 33 4.36 -0.79 5.77
N THR A 34 5.20 -1.81 5.57
CA THR A 34 4.81 -3.20 5.87
C THR A 34 4.54 -3.42 7.36
N ASN A 35 5.32 -2.79 8.25
CA ASN A 35 5.07 -2.85 9.70
C ASN A 35 3.73 -2.21 10.07
N ALA A 36 3.37 -1.07 9.46
CA ALA A 36 2.09 -0.45 9.72
C ALA A 36 0.93 -1.29 9.17
N LEU A 37 1.04 -1.81 7.95
CA LEU A 37 0.00 -2.65 7.34
C LEU A 37 -0.24 -3.97 8.10
N ALA A 38 0.72 -4.44 8.89
CA ALA A 38 0.57 -5.62 9.76
C ALA A 38 -0.33 -5.36 10.99
N LEU A 39 -0.62 -4.09 11.32
CA LEU A 39 -1.44 -3.73 12.48
C LEU A 39 -2.94 -3.99 12.21
N PRO A 40 -3.72 -4.46 13.21
CA PRO A 40 -5.12 -4.82 13.02
C PRO A 40 -6.02 -3.71 12.47
N GLU A 41 -5.76 -2.45 12.81
CA GLU A 41 -6.48 -1.27 12.34
C GLU A 41 -6.24 -0.93 10.86
N HIS A 42 -5.29 -1.59 10.20
CA HIS A 42 -4.93 -1.36 8.80
C HIS A 42 -5.27 -2.57 7.91
N LYS A 43 -6.10 -3.49 8.40
CA LYS A 43 -6.61 -4.65 7.65
C LYS A 43 -7.51 -4.29 6.47
N ASP A 44 -7.93 -3.03 6.35
CA ASP A 44 -8.62 -2.49 5.18
C ASP A 44 -7.70 -2.46 3.95
N PHE A 45 -6.39 -2.31 4.14
CA PHE A 45 -5.41 -2.43 3.08
C PHE A 45 -5.07 -3.89 2.77
N LYS A 46 -4.91 -4.18 1.48
CA LYS A 46 -4.44 -5.47 0.97
C LYS A 46 -3.05 -5.30 0.39
N TYR A 47 -2.06 -5.88 1.07
CA TYR A 47 -0.69 -5.92 0.58
C TYR A 47 -0.44 -7.21 -0.20
N PHE A 48 -0.06 -7.07 -1.47
CA PHE A 48 0.31 -8.18 -2.34
C PHE A 48 1.82 -8.18 -2.51
N LEU A 49 2.46 -9.16 -1.89
CA LEU A 49 3.91 -9.36 -1.96
C LEU A 49 4.30 -9.85 -3.37
N ALA A 50 5.24 -9.15 -3.99
CA ALA A 50 5.98 -9.59 -5.17
C ALA A 50 7.45 -9.77 -4.81
N VAL A 51 8.15 -10.64 -5.54
CA VAL A 51 9.60 -10.89 -5.36
C VAL A 51 10.48 -10.00 -6.25
N GLN A 52 9.87 -9.19 -7.10
CA GLN A 52 10.54 -8.28 -8.03
C GLN A 52 9.62 -7.11 -8.39
N GLU A 53 10.19 -5.91 -8.57
CA GLU A 53 9.45 -4.66 -8.74
C GLU A 53 8.64 -4.63 -10.04
N GLY A 54 9.18 -5.16 -11.13
CA GLY A 54 8.48 -5.29 -12.41
C GLY A 54 7.23 -6.17 -12.32
N VAL A 55 7.27 -7.23 -11.51
CA VAL A 55 6.08 -8.05 -11.22
C VAL A 55 5.05 -7.25 -10.43
N ALA A 56 5.46 -6.52 -9.39
CA ALA A 56 4.56 -5.65 -8.63
C ALA A 56 3.88 -4.60 -9.55
N MET A 57 4.65 -3.97 -10.44
CA MET A 57 4.13 -3.00 -11.41
C MET A 57 3.15 -3.63 -12.41
N GLY A 58 3.46 -4.82 -12.93
CA GLY A 58 2.55 -5.53 -13.84
C GLY A 58 1.24 -5.94 -13.16
N MET A 59 1.30 -6.35 -11.89
CA MET A 59 0.10 -6.64 -11.09
C MET A 59 -0.75 -5.39 -10.87
N ALA A 60 -0.13 -4.26 -10.50
CA ALA A 60 -0.81 -2.99 -10.29
C ALA A 60 -1.49 -2.49 -11.57
N ASP A 61 -0.80 -2.51 -12.72
CA ASP A 61 -1.37 -2.12 -14.02
C ASP A 61 -2.54 -3.03 -14.42
N GLY A 62 -2.38 -4.36 -14.32
CA GLY A 62 -3.44 -5.31 -14.63
C GLY A 62 -4.69 -5.12 -13.75
N TRP A 63 -4.49 -4.91 -12.45
CA TRP A 63 -5.57 -4.64 -11.52
C TRP A 63 -6.27 -3.31 -11.84
N ALA A 64 -5.51 -2.24 -12.10
CA ALA A 64 -6.07 -0.94 -12.43
C ALA A 64 -6.89 -0.97 -13.73
N ARG A 65 -6.37 -1.61 -14.79
CA ARG A 65 -7.06 -1.78 -16.07
C ARG A 65 -8.33 -2.62 -15.97
N SER A 66 -8.34 -3.65 -15.11
CA SER A 66 -9.50 -4.53 -14.94
C SER A 66 -10.60 -3.95 -14.05
N THR A 67 -10.25 -3.04 -13.12
CA THR A 67 -11.19 -2.47 -12.15
C THR A 67 -11.57 -1.03 -12.43
N GLY A 68 -10.78 -0.31 -13.22
CA GLY A 68 -10.90 1.14 -13.41
C GLY A 68 -10.51 1.96 -12.18
N LYS A 69 -9.77 1.37 -11.23
CA LYS A 69 -9.36 2.00 -9.96
C LYS A 69 -7.84 2.15 -9.87
N THR A 70 -7.37 3.04 -9.00
CA THR A 70 -5.95 3.21 -8.69
C THR A 70 -5.53 2.25 -7.57
N ALA A 71 -4.36 1.62 -7.73
CA ALA A 71 -3.65 0.86 -6.71
C ALA A 71 -2.25 1.46 -6.51
#